data_AF-E3CCP4-F1
#
_entry.id   AF-E3CCP4-F1
#
_cell.length_a   1.000
_cell.length_b   1.000
_cell.length_c   1.000
_cell.angle_alpha   90.00
_cell.angle_beta   90.00
_cell.angle_gamma   90.00
#
_symmetry.space_group_name_H-M   'P 1'
#
loop_
_entity.id
_entity.type
_entity.pdbx_description
1 polymer ?
#
loop_
_entity_poly.entity_id
_entity_poly.type
_entity_poly.pdbx_seq_one_letter_code
_entity_poly.pdbx_strand_id
1 'polypeptide(L)'
;MDQKHHCQVLWAKNKYLVLSHSSNIYKEIREYLKQDQVEVSHVEDLIQQALVLPENRGQVSNAFQHIWGYFKKQATPEEKADFMLLLEKYQHGQASQEDLIKGIQTLLVRYPNRYLQESTLLGGQ
;
A
#
# COMPACT_ATOMS: atom_id res chain seq x y z
N MET A 1 5.03 -24.74 -12.37
CA MET A 1 5.21 -23.65 -11.38
C MET A 1 3.86 -23.36 -10.77
N ASP A 2 3.80 -23.14 -9.46
CA ASP A 2 2.53 -22.95 -8.74
C ASP A 2 1.98 -21.55 -9.01
N GLN A 3 0.92 -21.46 -9.83
CA GLN A 3 0.20 -20.21 -10.14
C GLN A 3 -0.21 -19.46 -8.87
N LYS A 4 -0.63 -20.19 -7.83
CA LYS A 4 -1.08 -19.61 -6.57
C LYS A 4 0.05 -18.90 -5.86
N HIS A 5 1.25 -19.50 -5.83
CA HIS A 5 2.43 -18.85 -5.27
C HIS A 5 2.75 -17.53 -6.00
N HIS A 6 2.77 -17.53 -7.34
CA HIS A 6 3.03 -16.31 -8.11
C HIS A 6 1.99 -15.22 -7.86
N CYS A 7 0.71 -15.58 -7.79
CA CYS A 7 -0.37 -14.64 -7.44
C CYS A 7 -0.15 -14.02 -6.06
N GLN A 8 0.26 -14.81 -5.06
CA GLN A 8 0.52 -14.32 -3.70
C GLN A 8 1.72 -13.37 -3.66
N VAL A 9 2.80 -13.66 -4.40
CA VAL A 9 3.98 -12.77 -4.51
C VAL A 9 3.59 -11.45 -5.18
N LEU A 10 2.89 -11.52 -6.32
CA LEU A 10 2.41 -10.35 -7.04
C LEU A 10 1.49 -9.49 -6.16
N TRP A 11 0.57 -10.13 -5.44
CA TRP A 11 -0.35 -9.46 -4.53
C TRP A 11 0.39 -8.82 -3.35
N ALA A 12 1.29 -9.55 -2.70
CA ALA A 12 2.08 -9.07 -1.57
C ALA A 12 2.80 -7.76 -1.90
N LYS A 13 3.33 -7.64 -3.12
CA LYS A 13 4.05 -6.47 -3.63
C LYS A 13 3.13 -5.26 -3.88
N ASN A 14 1.95 -5.51 -4.45
CA ASN A 14 1.07 -4.47 -4.97
C ASN A 14 -0.12 -4.12 -4.07
N LYS A 15 -0.40 -4.86 -2.99
CA LYS A 15 -1.64 -4.68 -2.23
C LYS A 15 -1.86 -3.25 -1.71
N TYR A 16 -0.81 -2.53 -1.30
CA TYR A 16 -0.97 -1.15 -0.83
C TYR A 16 -1.14 -0.15 -1.96
N LEU A 17 -0.53 -0.41 -3.13
CA LEU A 17 -0.78 0.35 -4.34
C LEU A 17 -2.25 0.18 -4.75
N VAL A 18 -2.75 -1.06 -4.82
CA VAL A 18 -4.17 -1.29 -5.11
C VAL A 18 -5.06 -0.63 -4.05
N LEU A 19 -4.72 -0.75 -2.76
CA LEU A 19 -5.50 -0.14 -1.68
C LEU A 19 -5.55 1.40 -1.79
N SER A 20 -4.46 2.04 -2.22
CA SER A 20 -4.42 3.50 -2.39
C SER A 20 -5.28 3.99 -3.54
N HIS A 21 -5.62 3.12 -4.50
CA HIS A 21 -6.52 3.44 -5.60
C HIS A 21 -7.96 2.99 -5.33
N SER A 22 -8.18 1.78 -4.80
CA SER A 22 -9.50 1.20 -4.60
C SER A 22 -9.55 0.10 -3.54
N SER A 23 -10.22 0.39 -2.43
CA SER A 23 -10.55 -0.61 -1.42
C SER A 23 -11.49 -1.72 -1.91
N ASN A 24 -12.25 -1.48 -2.98
CA ASN A 24 -13.12 -2.50 -3.58
C ASN A 24 -12.29 -3.53 -4.35
N ILE A 25 -11.40 -3.08 -5.24
CA ILE A 25 -10.51 -3.99 -5.99
C ILE A 25 -9.54 -4.70 -5.05
N TYR A 26 -9.07 -4.03 -4.00
CA TYR A 26 -8.29 -4.67 -2.95
C TYR A 26 -8.99 -5.88 -2.33
N LYS A 27 -10.30 -5.73 -2.01
CA LYS A 27 -11.11 -6.82 -1.46
C LYS A 27 -11.34 -7.91 -2.51
N GLU A 28 -11.60 -7.54 -3.76
CA GLU A 28 -11.79 -8.46 -4.86
C GLU A 28 -10.59 -9.39 -5.06
N ILE A 29 -9.37 -8.84 -5.17
CA ILE A 29 -8.14 -9.64 -5.26
C ILE A 29 -8.00 -10.53 -4.02
N ARG A 30 -8.24 -9.97 -2.81
CA ARG A 30 -8.13 -10.74 -1.57
C ARG A 30 -9.10 -11.92 -1.52
N GLU A 31 -10.33 -11.77 -2.02
CA GLU A 31 -11.30 -12.86 -2.08
C GLU A 31 -10.96 -13.86 -3.18
N TYR A 32 -10.51 -13.40 -4.36
CA TYR A 32 -10.06 -14.26 -5.45
C TYR A 32 -8.93 -15.20 -5.01
N LEU A 33 -7.95 -14.69 -4.27
CA LEU A 33 -6.81 -15.45 -3.79
C LEU A 33 -7.13 -16.54 -2.75
N LYS A 34 -8.36 -16.59 -2.24
CA LYS A 34 -8.82 -17.68 -1.36
C LYS A 34 -9.21 -18.94 -2.14
N GLN A 35 -9.41 -18.84 -3.45
CA GLN A 35 -9.82 -19.96 -4.29
C GLN A 35 -8.67 -20.98 -4.46
N ASP A 36 -9.02 -22.21 -4.84
CA ASP A 36 -8.05 -23.27 -5.09
C ASP A 36 -7.30 -23.08 -6.41
N GLN A 37 -8.01 -22.60 -7.43
CA GLN A 37 -7.45 -22.29 -8.74
C GLN A 37 -7.49 -20.78 -8.95
N VAL A 38 -6.32 -20.20 -9.23
CA VAL A 38 -6.12 -18.77 -9.48
C VAL A 38 -5.12 -18.60 -10.61
N GLU A 39 -5.27 -17.52 -11.38
CA GLU A 39 -4.42 -17.20 -12.51
C GLU A 39 -3.74 -15.85 -12.29
N VAL A 40 -2.44 -15.79 -12.58
CA VAL A 40 -1.64 -14.56 -12.42
C VAL A 40 -2.19 -13.43 -13.27
N SER A 41 -2.58 -13.72 -14.52
CA SER A 41 -3.13 -12.71 -15.44
C SER A 41 -4.37 -12.02 -14.89
N HIS A 42 -5.23 -12.73 -14.18
CA HIS A 42 -6.43 -12.13 -13.58
C HIS A 42 -6.07 -11.15 -12.45
N VAL A 43 -5.06 -11.48 -11.63
CA VAL A 43 -4.56 -10.57 -10.60
C VAL A 43 -3.91 -9.34 -11.23
N GLU A 44 -3.15 -9.52 -12.33
CA GLU A 44 -2.57 -8.41 -13.09
C GLU A 44 -3.65 -7.48 -13.65
N ASP A 45 -4.71 -8.04 -14.26
CA ASP A 45 -5.84 -7.27 -14.80
C ASP A 45 -6.52 -6.43 -13.72
N LEU A 46 -6.77 -7.01 -12.53
CA LEU A 46 -7.36 -6.28 -11.41
C LEU A 46 -6.43 -5.16 -10.90
N ILE A 47 -5.12 -5.41 -10.85
CA ILE A 47 -4.15 -4.36 -10.49
C ILE A 47 -4.21 -3.22 -11.52
N GLN A 48 -4.19 -3.52 -12.82
CA GLN A 48 -4.27 -2.49 -13.86
C GLN A 48 -5.58 -1.69 -13.79
N GLN A 49 -6.71 -2.36 -13.51
CA GLN A 49 -7.99 -1.70 -13.29
C GLN A 49 -7.94 -0.71 -12.12
N ALA A 50 -7.20 -1.02 -11.04
CA ALA A 50 -7.02 -0.07 -9.95
C ALA A 50 -6.20 1.15 -10.38
N LEU A 51 -5.12 0.94 -11.13
CA LEU A 51 -4.18 2.00 -11.52
C LEU A 51 -4.76 3.06 -12.47
N VAL A 52 -5.78 2.70 -13.26
CA VAL A 52 -6.45 3.66 -14.16
C VAL A 52 -7.50 4.52 -13.45
N LEU A 53 -7.83 4.22 -12.19
CA LEU A 53 -8.78 5.02 -11.42
C LEU A 53 -8.14 6.36 -11.01
N PRO A 54 -8.91 7.46 -11.03
CA PRO A 54 -8.42 8.75 -10.56
C PRO A 54 -8.02 8.68 -9.09
N GLU A 55 -7.03 9.48 -8.71
CA GLU A 55 -6.59 9.56 -7.31
C GLU A 55 -7.77 9.90 -6.40
N ASN A 56 -7.93 9.12 -5.33
CA ASN A 56 -8.88 9.39 -4.27
C ASN A 56 -8.12 9.59 -2.97
N ARG A 57 -8.09 10.84 -2.46
CA ARG A 57 -7.37 11.18 -1.23
C ARG A 57 -7.77 10.32 -0.04
N GLY A 58 -9.04 9.93 0.07
CA GLY A 58 -9.52 9.04 1.11
C GLY A 58 -8.91 7.63 1.03
N GLN A 59 -8.82 7.07 -0.19
CA GLN A 59 -8.20 5.75 -0.41
C GLN A 59 -6.69 5.79 -0.15
N VAL A 60 -6.01 6.82 -0.63
CA VAL A 60 -4.58 7.03 -0.36
C VAL A 60 -4.34 7.15 1.14
N SER A 61 -5.09 8.02 1.84
CA SER A 61 -4.95 8.17 3.29
C SER A 61 -5.19 6.85 4.03
N ASN A 62 -6.21 6.09 3.64
CA ASN A 62 -6.49 4.78 4.21
C ASN A 62 -5.30 3.82 4.02
N ALA A 63 -4.73 3.73 2.81
CA ALA A 63 -3.57 2.90 2.55
C ALA A 63 -2.36 3.27 3.43
N PHE A 64 -2.09 4.57 3.59
CA PHE A 64 -1.00 5.05 4.44
C PHE A 64 -1.25 4.83 5.94
N GLN A 65 -2.50 4.86 6.41
CA GLN A 65 -2.85 4.44 7.78
C GLN A 65 -2.61 2.95 8.00
N HIS A 66 -2.90 2.10 7.01
CA HIS A 66 -2.57 0.68 7.05
C HIS A 66 -1.05 0.45 7.14
N ILE A 67 -0.26 1.16 6.34
CA ILE A 67 1.20 1.10 6.37
C ILE A 67 1.75 1.60 7.71
N TRP A 68 1.20 2.69 8.27
CA TRP A 68 1.55 3.19 9.60
C TRP A 68 1.43 2.12 10.69
N GLY A 69 0.47 1.19 10.54
CA GLY A 69 0.26 0.07 11.45
C GLY A 69 1.50 -0.80 11.70
N TYR A 70 2.49 -0.81 10.80
CA TYR A 70 3.75 -1.53 10.95
C TYR A 70 4.72 -0.85 11.92
N PHE A 71 4.64 0.48 12.04
CA PHE A 71 5.53 1.28 12.86
C PHE A 71 4.96 1.56 14.25
N LYS A 72 3.63 1.45 14.43
CA LYS A 72 2.90 1.88 15.64
C LYS A 72 3.44 1.39 17.00
N LYS A 73 4.16 0.26 17.03
CA LYS A 73 4.74 -0.31 18.27
C LYS A 73 6.16 0.16 18.56
N GLN A 74 6.84 0.75 17.58
CA GLN A 74 8.26 1.12 17.62
C GLN A 74 8.46 2.63 17.50
N ALA A 75 7.57 3.31 16.76
CA ALA A 75 7.65 4.74 16.52
C ALA A 75 7.39 5.54 17.80
N THR A 76 8.09 6.66 17.94
CA THR A 76 7.93 7.57 19.07
C THR A 76 6.61 8.35 18.96
N PRO A 77 6.12 8.95 20.06
CA PRO A 77 4.97 9.84 20.02
C PRO A 77 5.14 11.01 19.03
N GLU A 78 6.35 11.54 18.90
CA GLU A 78 6.70 12.63 17.98
C GLU A 78 6.60 12.15 16.53
N GLU A 79 7.20 11.02 16.18
CA GLU A 79 7.11 10.44 14.82
C GLU A 79 5.67 10.13 14.42
N LYS A 80 4.86 9.68 15.38
CA LYS A 80 3.42 9.50 15.17
C LYS A 80 2.72 10.84 14.90
N ALA A 81 3.01 11.87 15.69
CA ALA A 81 2.40 13.18 15.50
C ALA A 81 2.77 13.78 14.13
N ASP A 82 4.05 13.70 13.75
CA ASP A 82 4.55 14.19 12.46
C ASP A 82 3.89 13.47 11.29
N PHE A 83 3.79 12.14 11.35
CA PHE A 83 3.14 11.36 10.30
C PHE A 83 1.65 11.66 10.18
N MET A 84 0.93 11.81 11.29
CA MET A 84 -0.51 12.14 11.28
C MET A 84 -0.75 13.56 10.75
N LEU A 85 0.12 14.52 11.10
CA LEU A 85 0.07 15.88 10.55
C LEU A 85 0.31 15.88 9.04
N LEU A 86 1.28 15.10 8.56
CA LEU A 86 1.54 14.96 7.12
C LEU A 86 0.33 14.35 6.39
N LEU A 87 -0.31 13.35 7.00
CA LEU A 87 -1.51 12.72 6.45
C LEU A 87 -2.69 13.70 6.36
N GLU A 88 -2.90 14.52 7.40
CA GLU A 88 -3.91 15.58 7.42
C GLU A 88 -3.65 16.62 6.33
N LYS A 89 -2.40 17.10 6.20
CA LYS A 89 -1.99 18.01 5.11
C LYS A 89 -2.30 17.41 3.74
N TYR A 90 -2.01 16.12 3.53
CA TYR A 90 -2.35 15.45 2.28
C TYR A 90 -3.86 15.43 2.03
N GLN A 91 -4.68 15.14 3.05
CA GLN A 91 -6.15 15.15 2.91
C GLN A 91 -6.69 16.52 2.51
N HIS A 92 -6.07 17.60 3.00
CA HIS A 92 -6.44 18.99 2.66
C HIS A 92 -5.75 19.52 1.39
N GLY A 93 -5.02 18.69 0.64
CA GLY A 93 -4.33 19.12 -0.58
C GLY A 93 -3.10 20.00 -0.37
N GLN A 94 -2.57 20.02 0.86
CA GLN A 94 -1.38 20.77 1.26
C GLN A 94 -0.10 19.92 1.20
N ALA A 95 -0.23 18.64 0.85
CA ALA A 95 0.88 17.73 0.60
C ALA A 95 0.53 16.78 -0.56
N SER A 96 1.56 16.21 -1.18
CA SER A 96 1.46 15.24 -2.26
C SER A 96 1.53 13.80 -1.74
N GLN A 97 1.16 12.83 -2.58
CA GLN A 97 1.39 11.41 -2.26
C GLN A 97 2.89 11.10 -2.13
N GLU A 98 3.74 11.78 -2.90
CA GLU A 98 5.20 11.63 -2.81
C GLU A 98 5.74 12.02 -1.43
N ASP A 99 5.17 13.05 -0.80
CA ASP A 99 5.55 13.44 0.57
C ASP A 99 5.23 12.33 1.57
N LEU A 100 4.07 11.67 1.44
CA LEU A 100 3.71 10.51 2.26
C LEU A 100 4.68 9.33 2.05
N ILE A 101 5.06 9.06 0.80
CA ILE A 101 6.04 8.02 0.47
C ILE A 101 7.38 8.32 1.16
N LYS A 102 7.89 9.56 1.05
CA LYS A 102 9.14 9.99 1.71
C LYS A 102 9.06 9.88 3.24
N GLY A 103 7.90 10.22 3.82
CA GLY A 103 7.65 10.04 5.25
C GLY A 103 7.79 8.59 5.69
N ILE A 104 7.18 7.65 4.96
CA ILE A 104 7.32 6.21 5.22
C ILE A 104 8.75 5.72 4.99
N GLN A 105 9.41 6.16 3.91
CA GLN A 105 10.79 5.76 3.62
C GLN A 105 11.76 6.20 4.73
N THR A 106 11.55 7.39 5.31
CA THR A 106 12.31 7.87 6.47
C THR A 106 12.11 6.95 7.68
N LEU A 107 10.87 6.51 7.94
CA LEU A 107 10.60 5.54 9.00
C LEU A 107 11.23 4.17 8.71
N LEU A 108 11.27 3.72 7.45
CA LEU A 108 11.90 2.45 7.06
C LEU A 108 13.42 2.46 7.25
N VAL A 109 14.08 3.61 7.18
CA VAL A 109 15.52 3.72 7.51
C VAL A 109 15.75 3.42 9.01
N ARG A 110 14.85 3.90 9.88
CA ARG A 110 14.95 3.74 11.33
C ARG A 110 14.42 2.39 11.82
N TYR A 111 13.37 1.91 11.17
CA TYR A 111 12.66 0.67 11.50
C TYR A 111 12.54 -0.19 10.23
N PRO A 112 13.63 -0.85 9.80
CA PRO A 112 13.64 -1.65 8.58
C PRO A 112 12.54 -2.70 8.56
N ASN A 113 11.81 -2.74 7.46
CA ASN A 113 10.77 -3.73 7.23
C ASN A 113 10.84 -4.22 5.78
N ARG A 114 11.42 -5.41 5.59
CA ARG A 114 11.62 -6.00 4.26
C ARG A 114 10.33 -6.06 3.44
N TYR A 115 9.23 -6.44 4.08
CA TYR A 115 7.93 -6.55 3.43
C TYR A 115 7.43 -5.22 2.85
N LEU A 116 7.62 -4.11 3.59
CA LEU A 116 7.27 -2.78 3.08
C LEU A 116 8.28 -2.25 2.05
N GLN A 117 9.57 -2.56 2.22
CA GLN A 117 10.62 -2.16 1.28
C GLN A 117 10.44 -2.78 -0.11
N GLU A 118 9.87 -3.97 -0.19
CA GLU A 118 9.52 -4.64 -1.45
C GLU A 118 8.20 -4.10 -2.06
N SER A 119 7.46 -3.22 -1.39
CA SER A 119 6.16 -2.73 -1.89
C SER A 119 6.32 -1.75 -3.04
N THR A 120 5.58 -1.98 -4.14
CA THR A 120 5.59 -1.12 -5.33
C THR A 120 5.23 0.35 -5.00
N LEU A 121 4.26 0.57 -4.09
CA LEU A 121 3.83 1.92 -3.69
C LEU A 121 4.98 2.74 -3.07
N LEU A 122 5.94 2.08 -2.42
CA LEU A 122 7.04 2.71 -1.69
C LEU A 122 8.34 2.73 -2.50
N GLY A 123 8.29 2.41 -3.79
CA GLY A 123 9.45 2.35 -4.68
C GLY A 123 10.22 1.02 -4.65
N GLY A 124 9.61 -0.04 -4.11
CA GLY A 124 10.18 -1.39 -4.15
C GLY A 124 10.32 -1.91 -5.59
N GLN A 125 11.51 -2.43 -5.91
CA GLN A 125 11.83 -3.01 -7.23
C GLN A 125 11.35 -4.44 -7.40
#